data_AF-A0AAW5SAB3-F1
#
_entry.id   AF-A0AAW5SAB3-F1
#
_cell.length_a   1.000
_cell.length_b   1.000
_cell.length_c   1.000
_cell.angle_alpha   90.00
_cell.angle_beta   90.00
_cell.angle_gamma   90.00
#
_symmetry.space_group_name_H-M   'P 1'
#
loop_
_entity.id
_entity.type
_entity.pdbx_description
1 polymer ?
#
loop_
_entity_poly.entity_id
_entity_poly.type
_entity_poly.pdbx_seq_one_letter_code
_entity_poly.pdbx_strand_id
1 'polypeptide(L)' 'MGTVYLRNVPADVVERLERLAARERVSVNTYAVRELAEAARRADNADLLAALPNLSVDTADIVAAVDEGRSPK' A
#
# COMPACT_ATOMS: atom_id res chain seq x y z
N MET A 1 21.29 1.25 -7.33
CA MET A 1 20.90 1.18 -5.91
C MET A 1 21.29 2.49 -5.26
N GLY A 2 20.34 3.24 -4.69
CA GLY A 2 20.60 4.48 -3.97
C GLY A 2 20.55 4.26 -2.45
N THR A 3 21.22 5.11 -1.68
CA THR A 3 21.18 5.09 -0.22
C THR A 3 20.53 6.37 0.29
N VAL A 4 19.53 6.24 1.15
CA VAL A 4 18.87 7.37 1.82
C VAL A 4 19.24 7.34 3.29
N TYR A 5 19.74 8.47 3.81
CA TYR A 5 20.03 8.64 5.23
C TYR A 5 18.90 9.43 5.89
N LEU A 6 18.12 8.76 6.74
CA LEU A 6 17.12 9.42 7.57
C LEU A 6 17.81 10.06 8.78
N ARG A 7 17.55 11.34 9.02
CA ARG A 7 18.07 12.10 10.16
C ARG A 7 16.92 12.70 10.96
N ASN A 8 17.16 12.94 12.24
CA ASN A 8 16.18 13.55 13.16
C ASN A 8 14.86 12.76 13.23
N VAL A 9 14.94 11.42 13.20
CA VAL A 9 13.76 10.57 13.34
C VAL A 9 13.28 10.67 14.79
N PRO A 10 11.99 10.99 15.03
CA PRO A 10 11.45 11.02 16.39
C PRO A 10 11.62 9.68 17.11
N ALA A 11 11.93 9.72 18.41
CA ALA A 11 12.23 8.52 19.19
C ALA A 11 11.05 7.53 19.22
N ASP A 12 9.82 8.04 19.33
CA ASP A 12 8.58 7.25 19.31
C ASP A 12 8.39 6.51 17.98
N VAL A 13 8.83 7.09 16.86
CA VAL A 13 8.81 6.46 15.55
C VAL A 13 9.82 5.30 15.50
N VAL A 14 11.03 5.51 16.01
CA VAL A 14 12.07 4.47 16.06
C VAL A 14 11.59 3.28 16.90
N GLU A 15 11.07 3.53 18.10
CA GLU A 15 10.51 2.48 18.97
C GLU A 15 9.37 1.71 18.29
N ARG A 16 8.51 2.41 17.53
CA ARG A 16 7.42 1.76 16.81
C ARG A 16 7.94 0.87 15.68
N LEU A 17 8.94 1.34 14.94
CA LEU A 17 9.58 0.54 13.88
C LEU A 17 10.30 -0.69 14.45
N GLU A 18 10.97 -0.56 15.59
CA GLU A 18 11.59 -1.69 16.30
C GLU A 18 10.55 -2.75 16.69
N ARG A 19 9.42 -2.34 17.27
CA ARG A 19 8.34 -3.27 17.62
C ARG A 19 7.76 -3.97 16.39
N LEU A 20 7.60 -3.26 15.28
CA LEU A 20 7.07 -3.83 14.03
C LEU A 20 8.06 -4.81 13.38
N ALA A 21 9.33 -4.43 13.30
CA ALA A 21 10.39 -5.29 12.80
C ALA A 21 10.55 -6.57 13.64
N ALA A 22 10.47 -6.44 14.97
CA ALA A 22 10.53 -7.59 15.88
C ALA A 22 9.36 -8.58 15.68
N ARG A 23 8.13 -8.08 15.46
CA ARG A 23 6.96 -8.93 15.15
C ARG A 23 7.17 -9.76 13.90
N GLU A 24 7.87 -9.19 12.92
CA GLU A 24 8.14 -9.84 11.64
C GLU A 24 9.49 -10.58 11.60
N ARG A 25 10.25 -10.58 12.71
CA ARG A 25 11.58 -11.19 12.83
C ARG A 25 12.58 -10.70 11.78
N VAL A 26 12.52 -9.42 11.43
CA VAL A 26 13.45 -8.77 10.50
C VAL A 26 14.17 -7.61 11.17
N SER A 27 15.23 -7.10 10.54
CA SER A 27 15.91 -5.90 11.03
C SER A 27 15.06 -4.64 10.80
N VAL A 28 15.24 -3.62 11.64
CA VAL A 28 14.57 -2.31 11.47
C VAL A 28 14.87 -1.71 10.11
N ASN A 29 16.11 -1.82 9.62
CA ASN A 29 16.50 -1.33 8.30
C ASN A 29 15.74 -2.07 7.18
N THR A 30 15.66 -3.41 7.27
CA THR A 30 14.88 -4.21 6.30
C THR A 30 13.42 -3.81 6.28
N TYR A 31 12.82 -3.65 7.47
CA TYR A 31 11.44 -3.21 7.61
C TYR A 31 11.23 -1.81 7.01
N ALA A 32 12.06 -0.84 7.39
CA ALA A 32 11.99 0.53 6.90
C ALA A 32 12.15 0.63 5.38
N VAL A 33 13.08 -0.11 4.78
CA VAL A 33 13.26 -0.15 3.32
C VAL A 33 12.00 -0.71 2.64
N ARG A 34 11.40 -1.77 3.19
CA ARG A 34 10.16 -2.34 2.64
C ARG A 34 9.01 -1.34 2.68
N GLU A 35 8.81 -0.70 3.83
CA GLU A 35 7.74 0.29 3.99
C GLU A 35 7.98 1.52 3.10
N LEU A 36 9.22 1.97 2.93
CA LEU A 36 9.56 3.04 1.97
C LEU A 36 9.23 2.62 0.53
N ALA A 37 9.51 1.38 0.14
CA ALA A 37 9.18 0.87 -1.20
C ALA A 37 7.66 0.75 -1.42
N GLU A 38 6.91 0.36 -0.40
CA GLU A 38 5.45 0.36 -0.43
C GLU A 38 4.87 1.78 -0.51
N ALA A 39 5.40 2.71 0.29
CA ALA A 39 4.98 4.11 0.27
C ALA A 39 5.26 4.76 -1.10
N ALA A 40 6.44 4.50 -1.69
CA ALA A 40 6.80 4.99 -3.01
C ALA A 40 5.85 4.44 -4.09
N ARG A 41 5.55 3.14 -4.09
CA ARG A 41 4.58 2.55 -5.03
C ARG A 41 3.20 3.20 -4.97
N ARG A 42 2.73 3.54 -3.77
CA ARG A 42 1.41 4.17 -3.60
C ARG A 42 1.36 5.62 -4.09
N ALA A 43 2.49 6.32 -4.14
CA ALA A 43 2.52 7.70 -4.64
C ALA A 43 2.03 7.76 -6.10
N ASP A 44 2.38 6.75 -6.90
CA ASP A 44 1.99 6.67 -8.30
C ASP A 44 0.56 6.13 -8.51
N ASN A 45 -0.12 5.64 -7.45
CA ASN A 45 -1.44 5.03 -7.61
C ASN A 45 -2.50 6.00 -8.14
N ALA A 46 -2.44 7.28 -7.75
CA ALA A 46 -3.38 8.28 -8.23
C ALA A 46 -3.20 8.51 -9.73
N ASP A 47 -1.95 8.61 -10.19
CA ASP A 47 -1.62 8.79 -11.60
C ASP A 47 -1.93 7.53 -12.42
N LEU A 48 -1.66 6.34 -11.87
CA LEU A 48 -2.03 5.05 -12.47
C LEU A 48 -3.55 4.92 -12.61
N LEU A 49 -4.31 5.27 -11.57
CA LEU A 49 -5.78 5.28 -11.62
C LEU A 49 -6.30 6.27 -12.66
N ALA A 50 -5.72 7.47 -12.74
CA ALA A 50 -6.09 8.47 -13.72
C ALA A 50 -5.76 8.04 -15.16
N ALA A 51 -4.73 7.21 -15.35
CA ALA A 51 -4.33 6.67 -16.64
C ALA A 51 -5.14 5.44 -17.10
N LEU A 52 -6.00 4.87 -16.25
CA LEU A 52 -6.81 3.71 -16.65
C LEU A 52 -7.81 4.11 -17.74
N PRO A 53 -8.00 3.27 -18.78
CA PRO A 53 -8.99 3.53 -19.81
C PRO A 53 -10.39 3.46 -19.21
N ASN A 54 -11.25 4.42 -19.58
CA ASN A 54 -12.66 4.36 -19.26
C ASN A 54 -13.33 3.27 -20.12
N LEU A 55 -13.71 2.16 -19.50
CA LEU A 55 -14.36 1.03 -20.15
C LEU A 55 -15.85 1.28 -20.45
N SER A 56 -16.38 2.45 -20.09
CA SER A 56 -17.80 2.82 -20.25
C SER A 56 -18.77 1.82 -19.58
N VAL A 57 -18.33 1.19 -18.50
CA VAL A 57 -19.15 0.29 -17.68
C VAL A 57 -19.82 1.11 -16.59
N ASP A 58 -21.15 1.06 -16.51
CA ASP A 58 -21.88 1.76 -15.45
C ASP A 58 -21.67 1.04 -14.10
N THR A 59 -21.61 1.81 -13.03
CA THR A 59 -21.50 1.26 -11.68
C THR A 59 -22.73 0.41 -11.32
N ALA A 60 -23.91 0.76 -11.83
CA ALA A 60 -25.14 0.00 -11.62
C ALA A 60 -25.04 -1.42 -12.18
N ASP A 61 -24.41 -1.59 -13.35
CA ASP A 61 -24.23 -2.90 -13.98
C ASP A 61 -23.28 -3.80 -13.17
N ILE A 62 -22.24 -3.20 -12.58
CA ILE A 62 -21.29 -3.89 -11.70
C ILE A 62 -22.00 -4.38 -10.43
N VAL A 63 -22.79 -3.52 -9.79
CA VAL A 63 -23.53 -3.88 -8.57
C VAL A 63 -24.52 -5.00 -8.86
N ALA A 64 -25.28 -4.90 -9.96
CA ALA A 64 -26.23 -5.94 -10.36
C ALA A 64 -25.55 -7.30 -10.58
N ALA A 65 -24.40 -7.33 -11.28
CA ALA A 65 -23.66 -8.56 -11.51
C ALA A 65 -23.09 -9.18 -10.22
N VAL A 66 -22.64 -8.35 -9.27
CA VAL A 66 -22.15 -8.81 -7.97
C VAL A 66 -23.30 -9.40 -7.14
N ASP A 67 -24.46 -8.76 -7.14
CA ASP A 67 -25.64 -9.23 -6.41
C ASP A 67 -26.23 -10.51 -7.03
N GLU A 68 -26.21 -10.64 -8.36
CA GLU A 68 -26.55 -11.89 -9.05
C GLU A 68 -25.61 -13.03 -8.63
N GLY A 69 -24.29 -12.80 -8.60
CA GLY A 69 -23.30 -13.79 -8.17
C GLY A 69 -23.37 -14.17 -6.69
N ARG A 70 -23.94 -13.30 -5.84
CA ARG A 70 -24.17 -13.56 -4.40
C ARG A 70 -25.50 -14.22 -4.12
N SER A 71 -26.42 -14.21 -5.06
CA SER A 71 -27.73 -14.83 -4.88
C SER A 71 -27.55 -16.35 -4.81
N PRO A 72 -28.08 -17.03 -3.77
CA PRO A 72 -28.01 -18.47 -3.70
C PRO A 72 -28.80 -19.07 -4.87
N LYS A 73 -28.24 -20.13 -5.45
CA LYS A 73 -28.86 -20.89 -6.55
C LYS A 73 -30.17 -21.55 -6.13
#